data_AF-A0A8T7EFQ6-F1
#
_entry.id   AF-A0A8T7EFQ6-F1
#
_cell.length_a   1.000
_cell.length_b   1.000
_cell.length_c   1.000
_cell.angle_alpha   90.00
_cell.angle_beta   90.00
_cell.angle_gamma   90.00
#
_symmetry.space_group_name_H-M   'P 1'
#
loop_
_entity.id
_entity.type
_entity.pdbx_description
1 polymer ?
#
loop_
_entity_poly.entity_id
_entity_poly.type
_entity_poly.pdbx_seq_one_letter_code
_entity_poly.pdbx_strand_id
1 'polypeptide(L)'
;MPENLETLRKQRNMKAGQLAAKSGVPIKQIAAYEKGERIKVADMPKLARALFVDESQINWVSVPPPPPPPKPVVEKPPKVAATAEPQAETPEKPERTEKPRRSKWQKSKPGLPARPSQIDHALMMAAKVGEDETAVTEKAGKPLAELTQTEASHLIMTYQKAWLEYKKSRVPGDPGIRGNQGKRALTPEAVDRYEMAYLQARQEAGDEVTFTLFDGSVRHGRITGFSPYAITIQQPDGGETTLQKLGIAYYSVIGNQ
;
A
#
# COMPACT_ATOMS: atom_id res chain seq x y z
N MET A 1 -16.23 15.80 -30.41
CA MET A 1 -16.33 14.61 -31.27
C MET A 1 -15.82 13.44 -30.48
N PRO A 2 -16.49 12.28 -30.47
CA PRO A 2 -15.99 11.12 -29.77
C PRO A 2 -14.75 10.56 -30.49
N GLU A 3 -13.72 10.25 -29.72
CA GLU A 3 -12.41 9.82 -30.20
C GLU A 3 -12.16 8.34 -29.91
N ASN A 4 -11.20 7.75 -30.64
CA ASN A 4 -10.81 6.36 -30.42
C ASN A 4 -10.00 6.22 -29.12
N LEU A 5 -10.16 5.08 -28.45
CA LEU A 5 -9.47 4.82 -27.18
C LEU A 5 -7.94 4.94 -27.30
N GLU A 6 -7.38 4.51 -28.45
CA GLU A 6 -5.95 4.58 -28.72
C GLU A 6 -5.45 6.03 -28.88
N THR A 7 -6.24 6.92 -29.53
CA THR A 7 -5.84 8.33 -29.73
C THR A 7 -5.83 9.07 -28.40
N LEU A 8 -6.89 8.91 -27.60
CA LEU A 8 -6.98 9.47 -26.24
C LEU A 8 -5.83 8.96 -25.36
N ARG A 9 -5.50 7.67 -25.44
CA ARG A 9 -4.38 7.10 -24.70
C ARG A 9 -3.03 7.68 -25.13
N LYS A 10 -2.80 7.84 -26.45
CA LYS A 10 -1.57 8.44 -27.00
C LYS A 10 -1.44 9.91 -26.60
N GLN A 11 -2.51 10.70 -26.67
CA GLN A 11 -2.54 12.09 -26.23
C GLN A 11 -2.14 12.24 -24.76
N ARG A 12 -2.53 11.28 -23.90
CA ARG A 12 -2.16 11.27 -22.47
C ARG A 12 -0.82 10.60 -22.17
N ASN A 13 -0.02 10.24 -23.18
CA ASN A 13 1.27 9.55 -23.04
C ASN A 13 1.21 8.26 -22.19
N MET A 14 0.09 7.55 -22.22
CA MET A 14 -0.11 6.34 -21.42
C MET A 14 0.13 5.07 -22.24
N LYS A 15 0.81 4.08 -21.68
CA LYS A 15 0.88 2.73 -22.28
C LYS A 15 -0.39 1.94 -21.97
N ALA A 16 -0.78 0.99 -22.82
CA ALA A 16 -1.96 0.15 -22.60
C ALA A 16 -1.96 -0.55 -21.23
N GLY A 17 -0.79 -1.00 -20.77
CA GLY A 17 -0.64 -1.58 -19.42
C GLY A 17 -0.81 -0.58 -18.27
N GLN A 18 -0.45 0.69 -18.46
CA GLN A 18 -0.69 1.74 -17.47
C GLN A 18 -2.17 2.10 -17.41
N LEU A 19 -2.85 2.14 -18.57
CA LEU A 19 -4.29 2.33 -18.62
C LEU A 19 -5.02 1.20 -17.90
N ALA A 20 -4.63 -0.06 -18.15
CA ALA A 20 -5.16 -1.22 -17.45
C ALA A 20 -5.00 -1.13 -15.93
N ALA A 21 -3.82 -0.73 -15.46
CA ALA A 21 -3.55 -0.58 -14.04
C ALA A 21 -4.37 0.55 -13.39
N LYS A 22 -4.61 1.66 -14.10
CA LYS A 22 -5.40 2.79 -13.59
C LYS A 22 -6.91 2.56 -13.64
N SER A 23 -7.42 1.96 -14.71
CA SER A 23 -8.86 1.72 -14.90
C SER A 23 -9.35 0.44 -14.22
N GLY A 24 -8.45 -0.48 -13.89
CA GLY A 24 -8.80 -1.82 -13.41
C GLY A 24 -9.38 -2.73 -14.50
N VAL A 25 -9.31 -2.32 -15.77
CA VAL A 25 -9.76 -3.13 -16.92
C VAL A 25 -8.59 -4.00 -17.42
N PRO A 26 -8.78 -5.32 -17.63
CA PRO A 26 -7.74 -6.20 -18.14
C PRO A 26 -7.08 -5.70 -19.44
N ILE A 27 -5.75 -5.80 -19.52
CA ILE A 27 -4.98 -5.34 -20.70
C ILE A 27 -5.41 -6.01 -22.01
N LYS A 28 -5.83 -7.28 -21.96
CA LYS A 28 -6.35 -8.03 -23.11
C LYS A 28 -7.64 -7.39 -23.67
N GLN A 29 -8.51 -6.91 -22.79
CA GLN A 29 -9.76 -6.25 -23.18
C GLN A 29 -9.51 -4.87 -23.78
N ILE A 30 -8.59 -4.10 -23.19
CA ILE A 30 -8.19 -2.80 -23.76
C ILE A 30 -7.65 -2.97 -25.19
N ALA A 31 -6.77 -3.96 -25.41
CA ALA A 31 -6.25 -4.25 -26.74
C ALA A 31 -7.34 -4.70 -27.73
N ALA A 32 -8.40 -5.34 -27.25
CA ALA A 32 -9.54 -5.75 -28.06
C ALA A 32 -10.42 -4.54 -28.43
N TYR A 33 -10.64 -3.62 -27.49
CA TYR A 33 -11.34 -2.35 -27.74
C TYR A 33 -10.58 -1.46 -28.73
N GLU A 34 -9.25 -1.39 -28.62
CA GLU A 34 -8.41 -0.67 -29.60
C GLU A 34 -8.46 -1.28 -31.00
N LYS A 35 -8.75 -2.59 -31.11
CA LYS A 35 -8.98 -3.29 -32.40
C LYS A 35 -10.41 -3.15 -32.94
N GLY A 36 -11.27 -2.43 -32.23
CA GLY A 36 -12.65 -2.18 -32.65
C GLY A 36 -13.68 -3.17 -32.12
N GLU A 37 -13.37 -3.96 -31.10
CA GLU A 37 -14.44 -4.59 -30.33
C GLU A 37 -15.24 -3.55 -29.55
N ARG A 38 -16.54 -3.81 -29.37
CA ARG A 38 -17.43 -2.93 -28.62
C ARG A 38 -17.05 -2.90 -27.13
N ILE A 39 -16.89 -1.69 -26.59
CA ILE A 39 -16.60 -1.48 -25.17
C ILE A 39 -17.80 -1.93 -24.34
N LYS A 40 -17.54 -2.67 -23.25
CA LYS A 40 -18.57 -3.07 -22.29
C LYS A 40 -19.04 -1.85 -21.50
N VAL A 41 -20.35 -1.78 -21.24
CA VAL A 41 -20.97 -0.68 -20.47
C VAL A 41 -20.29 -0.47 -19.11
N ALA A 42 -19.94 -1.56 -18.43
CA ALA A 42 -19.29 -1.51 -17.11
C ALA A 42 -17.84 -0.98 -17.13
N ASP A 43 -17.18 -1.00 -18.29
CA ASP A 43 -15.78 -0.59 -18.43
C ASP A 43 -15.64 0.85 -18.94
N MET A 44 -16.69 1.40 -19.57
CA MET A 44 -16.75 2.77 -20.06
C MET A 44 -16.45 3.83 -18.97
N PRO A 45 -17.16 3.87 -17.82
CA PRO A 45 -16.90 4.88 -16.78
C PRO A 45 -15.49 4.77 -16.20
N LYS A 46 -14.94 3.55 -16.14
CA LYS A 46 -13.60 3.28 -15.63
C LYS A 46 -12.52 3.80 -16.57
N LEU A 47 -12.70 3.61 -17.88
CA LEU A 47 -11.79 4.11 -18.91
C LEU A 47 -11.84 5.63 -18.98
N ALA A 48 -13.03 6.23 -18.93
CA ALA A 48 -13.24 7.68 -18.92
C ALA A 48 -12.53 8.33 -17.73
N ARG A 49 -12.77 7.81 -16.52
CA ARG A 49 -12.10 8.27 -15.29
C ARG A 49 -10.58 8.12 -15.35
N ALA A 50 -10.06 7.04 -15.93
CA ALA A 50 -8.61 6.80 -16.01
C ALA A 50 -7.91 7.70 -17.04
N LEU A 51 -8.62 8.12 -18.08
CA LEU A 51 -8.13 9.00 -19.16
C LEU A 51 -8.41 10.49 -18.90
N PHE A 52 -9.15 10.83 -17.84
CA PHE A 52 -9.59 12.19 -17.50
C PHE A 52 -10.37 12.83 -18.67
N VAL A 53 -11.36 12.10 -19.15
CA VAL A 53 -12.27 12.50 -20.23
C VAL A 53 -13.70 12.07 -19.87
N ASP A 54 -14.69 12.68 -20.50
CA ASP A 54 -16.09 12.27 -20.31
C ASP A 54 -16.41 11.01 -21.12
N GLU A 55 -17.43 10.27 -20.69
CA GLU A 55 -17.88 9.04 -21.38
C GLU A 55 -18.33 9.32 -22.82
N SER A 56 -18.90 10.51 -23.07
CA SER A 56 -19.32 10.95 -24.40
C SER A 56 -18.16 11.25 -25.36
N GLN A 57 -16.93 11.35 -24.84
CA GLN A 57 -15.72 11.58 -25.63
C GLN A 57 -15.08 10.27 -26.10
N ILE A 58 -15.54 9.11 -25.62
CA ILE A 58 -15.01 7.80 -26.01
C ILE A 58 -15.93 7.13 -27.02
N ASN A 59 -15.38 6.71 -28.16
CA ASN A 59 -16.11 5.88 -29.12
C ASN A 59 -16.41 4.50 -28.53
N TRP A 60 -17.66 4.07 -28.61
CA TRP A 60 -18.12 2.75 -28.17
C TRP A 60 -17.50 1.60 -28.97
N VAL A 61 -17.14 1.87 -30.21
CA VAL A 61 -16.48 0.96 -31.15
C VAL A 61 -15.34 1.76 -31.76
N SER A 62 -14.09 1.40 -31.45
CA SER A 62 -12.95 2.09 -32.06
C SER A 62 -12.82 1.67 -33.53
N VAL A 63 -12.47 2.61 -34.40
CA VAL A 63 -12.05 2.23 -35.76
C VAL A 63 -10.68 1.56 -35.64
N PRO A 64 -10.49 0.32 -36.10
CA PRO A 64 -9.20 -0.35 -36.03
C PRO A 64 -8.15 0.49 -36.77
N PRO A 65 -6.91 0.60 -36.24
CA PRO A 65 -5.86 1.31 -36.94
C PRO A 65 -5.60 0.65 -38.30
N PRO A 66 -5.28 1.43 -39.36
CA PRO A 66 -4.91 0.85 -40.64
C PRO A 66 -3.71 -0.10 -40.43
N PRO A 67 -3.68 -1.26 -41.12
CA PRO A 67 -2.55 -2.16 -41.01
C PRO A 67 -1.26 -1.40 -41.33
N PRO A 68 -0.18 -1.62 -40.57
CA PRO A 68 1.08 -0.96 -40.85
C PRO A 68 1.49 -1.26 -42.29
N PRO A 69 2.09 -0.29 -43.01
CA PRO A 69 2.58 -0.53 -44.36
C PRO A 69 3.51 -1.76 -44.33
N PRO A 70 3.46 -2.62 -45.36
CA PRO A 70 4.35 -3.77 -45.43
C PRO A 70 5.77 -3.26 -45.26
N LYS A 71 6.47 -3.76 -44.23
CA LYS A 71 7.87 -3.44 -44.02
C LYS A 71 8.58 -3.79 -45.32
N PRO A 72 9.42 -2.90 -45.90
CA PRO A 72 10.19 -3.24 -47.08
C PRO A 72 10.95 -4.53 -46.77
N VAL A 73 10.67 -5.55 -47.57
CA VAL A 73 11.39 -6.83 -47.52
C VAL A 73 12.81 -6.49 -47.92
N VAL A 74 13.67 -6.26 -46.94
CA VAL A 74 15.11 -6.25 -47.18
C VAL A 74 15.44 -7.69 -47.56
N GLU A 75 15.54 -7.95 -48.86
CA GLU A 75 16.00 -9.21 -49.41
C GLU A 75 17.35 -9.53 -48.76
N LYS A 76 17.35 -10.55 -47.89
CA LYS A 76 18.60 -11.10 -47.38
C LYS A 76 19.35 -11.70 -48.56
N PRO A 77 20.61 -11.30 -48.82
CA PRO A 77 21.38 -11.86 -49.92
C PRO A 77 21.55 -13.38 -49.77
N PRO A 78 21.63 -14.12 -50.89
CA PRO A 78 21.69 -15.59 -50.89
C PRO A 78 22.95 -16.09 -50.21
N LYS A 79 22.75 -17.01 -49.26
CA LYS A 79 23.77 -17.66 -48.45
C LYS A 79 24.53 -18.69 -49.30
N VAL A 80 25.73 -18.34 -49.75
CA VAL A 80 26.67 -19.27 -50.41
C VAL A 80 27.15 -20.31 -49.40
N ALA A 81 27.12 -21.59 -49.79
CA ALA A 81 27.60 -22.71 -49.00
C ALA A 81 29.12 -22.87 -49.15
N ALA A 82 29.87 -22.79 -48.05
CA ALA A 82 31.26 -23.21 -47.98
C ALA A 82 31.64 -23.65 -46.54
N THR A 83 31.89 -24.95 -46.41
CA THR A 83 33.00 -25.65 -45.75
C THR A 83 33.69 -25.05 -44.51
N ALA A 84 33.53 -25.77 -43.39
CA ALA A 84 34.40 -26.07 -42.23
C ALA A 84 35.34 -25.03 -41.56
N GLU A 85 35.10 -24.89 -40.24
CA GLU A 85 35.98 -24.50 -39.10
C GLU A 85 36.43 -23.03 -38.92
N PRO A 86 36.68 -22.56 -37.68
CA PRO A 86 35.86 -22.68 -36.47
C PRO A 86 35.55 -21.31 -35.81
N GLN A 87 34.30 -21.17 -35.34
CA GLN A 87 33.76 -20.19 -34.37
C GLN A 87 34.52 -18.87 -34.14
N ALA A 88 34.12 -17.80 -34.85
CA ALA A 88 34.34 -16.42 -34.40
C ALA A 88 33.10 -15.55 -34.69
N GLU A 89 32.39 -15.27 -33.60
CA GLU A 89 31.78 -13.98 -33.22
C GLU A 89 30.90 -13.24 -34.24
N THR A 90 29.60 -13.53 -34.12
CA THR A 90 28.52 -12.63 -34.52
C THR A 90 28.31 -11.59 -33.40
N PRO A 91 28.09 -10.29 -33.69
CA PRO A 91 27.65 -9.34 -32.67
C PRO A 91 26.20 -9.65 -32.32
N GLU A 92 26.04 -10.52 -31.32
CA GLU A 92 24.78 -10.82 -30.67
C GLU A 92 24.19 -9.52 -30.11
N LYS A 93 22.99 -9.24 -30.60
CA LYS A 93 21.92 -8.54 -29.88
C LYS A 93 22.09 -8.76 -28.38
N PRO A 94 22.11 -7.73 -27.50
CA PRO A 94 22.24 -7.96 -26.09
C PRO A 94 21.06 -8.83 -25.65
N GLU A 95 21.33 -10.12 -25.50
CA GLU A 95 20.49 -11.04 -24.75
C GLU A 95 20.26 -10.31 -23.44
N ARG A 96 19.00 -10.00 -23.23
CA ARG A 96 18.53 -9.47 -21.98
C ARG A 96 18.85 -10.58 -20.99
N THR A 97 20.02 -10.50 -20.37
CA THR A 97 20.45 -11.39 -19.31
C THR A 97 19.28 -11.40 -18.35
N GLU A 98 18.54 -12.50 -18.38
CA GLU A 98 17.59 -12.81 -17.34
C GLU A 98 18.46 -12.86 -16.10
N LYS A 99 18.50 -11.74 -15.36
CA LYS A 99 19.12 -11.71 -14.03
C LYS A 99 18.63 -12.99 -13.38
N PRO A 100 19.53 -13.92 -13.01
CA PRO A 100 19.11 -15.21 -12.49
C PRO A 100 18.12 -14.87 -11.39
N ARG A 101 16.88 -15.34 -11.54
CA ARG A 101 15.84 -15.20 -10.52
C ARG A 101 16.48 -15.80 -9.29
N ARG A 102 17.06 -14.96 -8.42
CA ARG A 102 17.85 -15.37 -7.25
C ARG A 102 17.02 -16.46 -6.62
N SER A 103 17.51 -17.70 -6.72
CA SER A 103 16.81 -18.85 -6.20
C SER A 103 16.60 -18.55 -4.74
N LYS A 104 15.32 -18.30 -4.40
CA LYS A 104 14.87 -18.14 -3.04
C LYS A 104 15.39 -19.38 -2.32
N TRP A 105 16.15 -19.18 -1.25
CA TRP A 105 16.69 -20.23 -0.38
C TRP A 105 17.94 -20.94 -0.92
N GLN A 106 19.06 -20.21 -1.01
CA GLN A 106 20.34 -20.84 -0.64
C GLN A 106 20.21 -21.26 0.82
N LYS A 107 19.90 -22.54 1.06
CA LYS A 107 19.92 -23.14 2.39
C LYS A 107 21.30 -22.84 2.98
N SER A 108 21.33 -22.08 4.07
CA SER A 108 22.57 -21.74 4.77
C SER A 108 23.29 -23.05 5.09
N LYS A 109 24.55 -23.17 4.65
CA LYS A 109 25.36 -24.35 4.99
C LYS A 109 25.49 -24.39 6.52
N PRO A 110 25.16 -25.52 7.18
CA PRO A 110 25.28 -25.64 8.63
C PRO A 110 26.75 -25.48 9.04
N GLY A 111 26.99 -24.74 10.13
CA GLY A 111 28.33 -24.60 10.75
C GLY A 111 29.11 -23.33 10.42
N LEU A 112 28.59 -22.43 9.58
CA LEU A 112 29.22 -21.11 9.41
C LEU A 112 28.96 -20.23 10.65
N PRO A 113 29.95 -19.45 11.11
CA PRO A 113 29.74 -18.48 12.18
C PRO A 113 28.72 -17.43 11.75
N ALA A 114 27.99 -16.87 12.71
CA ALA A 114 27.00 -15.83 12.48
C ALA A 114 27.65 -14.61 11.85
N ARG A 115 26.94 -13.99 10.89
CA ARG A 115 27.40 -12.72 10.33
C ARG A 115 27.22 -11.62 11.38
N PRO A 116 28.12 -10.63 11.47
CA PRO A 116 27.98 -9.52 12.43
C PRO A 116 26.63 -8.81 12.28
N SER A 117 26.16 -8.63 11.04
CA SER A 117 24.85 -8.02 10.78
C SER A 117 23.65 -8.82 11.31
N GLN A 118 23.78 -10.14 11.50
CA GLN A 118 22.74 -10.96 12.12
C GLN A 118 22.75 -10.79 13.65
N ILE A 119 23.92 -10.64 14.26
CA ILE A 119 24.08 -10.38 15.68
C ILE A 119 23.48 -9.00 16.00
N ASP A 120 23.85 -7.96 15.25
CA ASP A 120 23.29 -6.60 15.41
C ASP A 120 21.76 -6.60 15.26
N HIS A 121 21.23 -7.36 14.30
CA HIS A 121 19.80 -7.45 14.09
C HIS A 121 19.09 -8.19 15.23
N ALA A 122 19.70 -9.23 15.81
CA ALA A 122 19.17 -9.91 16.98
C ALA A 122 19.12 -8.96 18.18
N LEU A 123 20.19 -8.21 18.45
CA LEU A 123 20.27 -7.20 19.52
C LEU A 123 19.23 -6.09 19.35
N MET A 124 19.10 -5.54 18.13
CA MET A 124 18.08 -4.53 17.83
C MET A 124 16.66 -5.05 18.06
N MET A 125 16.40 -6.34 17.80
CA MET A 125 15.08 -6.93 18.02
C MET A 125 14.82 -7.25 19.49
N ALA A 126 15.84 -7.66 20.24
CA ALA A 126 15.76 -7.84 21.70
C ALA A 126 15.47 -6.51 22.41
N ALA A 127 16.17 -5.43 22.03
CA ALA A 127 15.93 -4.09 22.56
C ALA A 127 14.48 -3.60 22.35
N LYS A 128 13.82 -3.98 21.24
CA LYS A 128 12.41 -3.64 20.98
C LYS A 128 11.44 -4.36 21.91
N VAL A 129 11.84 -5.49 22.49
CA VAL A 129 11.07 -6.26 23.47
C VAL A 129 11.48 -5.87 24.90
N GLY A 130 12.51 -5.02 25.06
CA GLY A 130 13.02 -4.56 26.36
C GLY A 130 14.03 -5.52 27.01
N GLU A 131 14.70 -6.35 26.21
CA GLU A 131 15.73 -7.26 26.70
C GLU A 131 17.14 -6.74 26.39
N ASP A 132 18.02 -6.84 27.39
CA ASP A 132 19.42 -6.44 27.31
C ASP A 132 20.32 -7.56 26.76
N GLU A 133 21.54 -7.21 26.34
CA GLU A 133 22.51 -8.13 25.73
C GLU A 133 22.79 -9.38 26.60
N THR A 134 22.79 -9.24 27.92
CA THR A 134 22.96 -10.34 28.87
C THR A 134 21.82 -11.35 28.82
N ALA A 135 20.57 -10.89 28.69
CA ALA A 135 19.41 -11.77 28.54
C ALA A 135 19.46 -12.51 27.18
N VAL A 136 20.00 -11.85 26.15
CA VAL A 136 20.18 -12.46 24.83
C VAL A 136 21.24 -13.58 24.87
N THR A 137 22.37 -13.37 25.56
CA THR A 137 23.42 -14.40 25.71
C THR A 137 22.96 -15.56 26.57
N GLU A 138 22.21 -15.32 27.65
CA GLU A 138 21.60 -16.36 28.48
C GLU A 138 20.65 -17.25 27.67
N LYS A 139 19.76 -16.64 26.86
CA LYS A 139 18.85 -17.38 25.98
C LYS A 139 19.56 -18.13 24.86
N ALA A 140 20.69 -17.62 24.40
CA ALA A 140 21.53 -18.28 23.41
C ALA A 140 22.33 -19.46 24.01
N GLY A 141 22.58 -19.44 25.32
CA GLY A 141 23.42 -20.41 26.03
C GLY A 141 24.91 -20.36 25.68
N LYS A 142 25.32 -19.36 24.87
CA LYS A 142 26.68 -19.16 24.33
C LYS A 142 26.93 -17.67 24.13
N PRO A 143 28.20 -17.22 24.12
CA PRO A 143 28.51 -15.83 23.79
C PRO A 143 28.09 -15.52 22.34
N LEU A 144 27.59 -14.29 22.10
CA LEU A 144 27.04 -13.87 20.81
C LEU A 144 28.04 -14.02 19.64
N ALA A 145 29.34 -13.90 19.93
CA ALA A 145 30.41 -14.05 18.94
C ALA A 145 30.60 -15.50 18.44
N GLU A 146 30.19 -16.50 19.22
CA GLU A 146 30.34 -17.93 18.88
C GLU A 146 29.06 -18.54 18.27
N LEU A 147 28.02 -17.73 18.09
CA LEU A 147 26.77 -18.20 17.49
C LEU A 147 27.00 -18.65 16.06
N THR A 148 26.39 -19.77 15.71
CA THR A 148 26.27 -20.20 14.31
C THR A 148 25.21 -19.38 13.58
N GLN A 149 25.30 -19.34 12.25
CA GLN A 149 24.33 -18.62 11.41
C GLN A 149 22.89 -19.09 11.62
N THR A 150 22.71 -20.39 11.90
CA THR A 150 21.42 -21.02 12.17
C THR A 150 20.86 -20.64 13.53
N GLU A 151 21.70 -20.64 14.57
CA GLU A 151 21.29 -20.22 15.92
C GLU A 151 20.92 -18.74 15.96
N ALA A 152 21.72 -17.87 15.31
CA ALA A 152 21.42 -16.45 15.20
C ALA A 152 20.10 -16.18 14.42
N SER A 153 19.85 -16.93 13.33
CA SER A 153 18.58 -16.83 12.61
C SER A 153 17.39 -17.29 13.45
N HIS A 154 17.58 -18.32 14.29
CA HIS A 154 16.54 -18.80 15.19
C HIS A 154 16.20 -17.75 16.25
N LEU A 155 17.22 -17.13 16.87
CA LEU A 155 17.05 -16.03 17.81
C LEU A 155 16.32 -14.82 17.20
N ILE A 156 16.67 -14.43 15.98
CA ILE A 156 15.95 -13.36 15.27
C ILE A 156 14.47 -13.73 15.10
N MET A 157 14.16 -14.98 14.73
CA MET A 157 12.78 -15.43 14.56
C MET A 157 12.03 -15.47 15.89
N THR A 158 12.66 -15.90 16.99
CA THR A 158 12.01 -15.89 18.32
C THR A 158 11.68 -14.47 18.76
N TYR A 159 12.60 -13.51 18.60
CA TYR A 159 12.33 -12.10 18.93
C TYR A 159 11.31 -11.46 17.99
N GLN A 160 11.30 -11.81 16.70
CA GLN A 160 10.25 -11.37 15.77
C GLN A 160 8.87 -11.83 16.23
N LYS A 161 8.73 -13.08 16.66
CA LYS A 161 7.47 -13.63 17.19
C LYS A 161 7.07 -12.94 18.49
N ALA A 162 8.00 -12.80 19.43
CA ALA A 162 7.76 -12.09 20.70
C ALA A 162 7.33 -10.64 20.46
N TRP A 163 7.96 -9.94 19.51
CA TRP A 163 7.53 -8.60 19.13
C TRP A 163 6.16 -8.61 18.45
N LEU A 164 5.85 -9.57 17.57
CA LEU A 164 4.51 -9.67 17.00
C LEU A 164 3.42 -9.90 18.06
N GLU A 165 3.71 -10.71 19.09
CA GLU A 165 2.80 -10.94 20.21
C GLU A 165 2.67 -9.70 21.10
N TYR A 166 3.78 -9.05 21.44
CA TYR A 166 3.78 -7.79 22.18
C TYR A 166 3.03 -6.67 21.41
N LYS A 167 3.07 -6.64 20.07
CA LYS A 167 2.20 -5.76 19.26
C LYS A 167 0.73 -6.10 19.38
N LYS A 168 0.38 -7.39 19.36
CA LYS A 168 -1.01 -7.85 19.40
C LYS A 168 -1.65 -7.62 20.77
N SER A 169 -0.87 -7.69 21.85
CA SER A 169 -1.35 -7.45 23.20
C SER A 169 -1.47 -5.96 23.55
N ARG A 170 -0.89 -5.05 22.76
CA ARG A 170 -1.11 -3.61 22.93
C ARG A 170 -2.50 -3.21 22.45
N VAL A 171 -3.18 -2.41 23.27
CA VAL A 171 -4.53 -1.88 23.03
C VAL A 171 -4.56 -1.09 21.70
N PRO A 172 -5.63 -1.20 20.89
CA PRO A 172 -5.81 -0.37 19.70
C PRO A 172 -5.83 1.12 20.10
N GLY A 173 -4.73 1.85 19.87
CA GLY A 173 -4.61 3.26 20.25
C GLY A 173 -3.20 3.71 20.63
N ASP A 174 -2.26 2.78 20.83
CA ASP A 174 -0.88 3.13 21.17
C ASP A 174 -0.13 3.77 19.99
N PRO A 175 0.37 5.02 20.12
CA PRO A 175 0.98 5.79 19.03
C PRO A 175 2.25 5.16 18.44
N GLY A 176 2.83 4.13 19.07
CA GLY A 176 4.01 3.40 18.60
C GLY A 176 3.75 2.38 17.48
N ILE A 177 2.50 1.95 17.24
CA ILE A 177 2.18 0.95 16.22
C ILE A 177 1.81 1.64 14.90
N ARG A 178 2.76 2.32 14.26
CA ARG A 178 2.69 2.66 12.82
C ARG A 178 2.96 1.43 11.95
N GLY A 179 2.36 0.30 12.31
CA GLY A 179 2.41 -0.94 11.56
C GLY A 179 1.45 -0.86 10.39
N ASN A 180 1.83 -0.16 9.34
CA ASN A 180 1.33 -0.35 7.98
C ASN A 180 -0.18 -0.63 7.83
N GLN A 181 -1.03 0.02 8.64
CA GLN A 181 -2.39 0.37 8.22
C GLN A 181 -2.24 1.47 7.18
N GLY A 182 -1.59 1.11 6.08
CA GLY A 182 -1.18 2.02 5.05
C GLY A 182 -2.42 2.70 4.54
N LYS A 183 -2.46 4.03 4.70
CA LYS A 183 -3.21 4.95 3.83
C LYS A 183 -4.50 4.34 3.29
N ARG A 184 -5.32 3.73 4.16
CA ARG A 184 -6.64 3.27 3.73
C ARG A 184 -7.34 4.57 3.40
N ALA A 185 -7.72 4.73 2.13
CA ALA A 185 -8.62 5.80 1.74
C ALA A 185 -9.72 5.81 2.81
N LEU A 186 -9.91 6.95 3.47
CA LEU A 186 -10.87 7.12 4.55
C LEU A 186 -12.25 6.72 4.01
N THR A 187 -12.60 5.44 4.15
CA THR A 187 -13.96 4.99 3.95
C THR A 187 -14.76 5.63 5.08
N PRO A 188 -15.97 6.16 4.82
CA PRO A 188 -16.78 6.81 5.86
C PRO A 188 -16.88 5.96 7.13
N GLU A 189 -17.07 4.66 6.98
CA GLU A 189 -17.14 3.70 8.09
C GLU A 189 -15.87 3.60 8.96
N ALA A 190 -14.69 3.91 8.40
CA ALA A 190 -13.44 3.89 9.17
C ALA A 190 -13.31 5.15 10.03
N VAL A 191 -13.78 6.30 9.54
CA VAL A 191 -13.83 7.56 10.31
C VAL A 191 -14.75 7.39 11.51
N ASP A 192 -15.90 6.76 11.31
CA ASP A 192 -16.89 6.51 12.36
C ASP A 192 -16.31 5.67 13.52
N ARG A 193 -15.47 4.66 13.23
CA ARG A 193 -14.85 3.84 14.28
C ARG A 193 -13.84 4.62 15.13
N TYR A 194 -13.03 5.47 14.51
CA TYR A 194 -12.07 6.30 15.24
C TYR A 194 -12.78 7.33 16.11
N GLU A 195 -13.79 8.00 15.55
CA GLU A 195 -14.60 8.95 16.30
C GLU A 195 -15.32 8.28 17.48
N MET A 196 -15.93 7.11 17.25
CA MET A 196 -16.61 6.34 18.29
C MET A 196 -15.66 5.97 19.44
N ALA A 197 -14.48 5.43 19.12
CA ALA A 197 -13.48 5.09 20.14
C ALA A 197 -12.98 6.33 20.88
N TYR A 198 -12.81 7.45 20.19
CA TYR A 198 -12.41 8.71 20.81
C TYR A 198 -13.50 9.21 21.78
N LEU A 199 -14.75 9.32 21.33
CA LEU A 199 -15.85 9.83 22.16
C LEU A 199 -16.12 8.92 23.35
N GLN A 200 -16.03 7.59 23.16
CA GLN A 200 -16.14 6.63 24.25
C GLN A 200 -15.03 6.83 25.30
N ALA A 201 -13.77 6.98 24.87
CA ALA A 201 -12.67 7.21 25.80
C ALA A 201 -12.84 8.51 26.61
N ARG A 202 -13.41 9.56 26.00
CA ARG A 202 -13.71 10.84 26.69
C ARG A 202 -14.90 10.75 27.63
N GLN A 203 -15.94 10.01 27.24
CA GLN A 203 -17.08 9.71 28.11
C GLN A 203 -16.65 8.92 29.35
N GLU A 204 -15.82 7.89 29.18
CA GLU A 204 -15.31 7.06 30.29
C GLU A 204 -14.36 7.84 31.21
N ALA A 205 -13.52 8.72 30.65
CA ALA A 205 -12.62 9.58 31.43
C ALA A 205 -13.38 10.71 32.19
N GLY A 206 -14.58 11.08 31.73
CA GLY A 206 -15.30 12.23 32.26
C GLY A 206 -14.65 13.58 31.94
N ASP A 207 -13.86 13.62 30.87
CA ASP A 207 -13.14 14.82 30.42
C ASP A 207 -14.12 15.93 29.99
N GLU A 208 -13.74 17.18 30.23
CA GLU A 208 -14.45 18.34 29.70
C GLU A 208 -13.98 18.65 28.28
N VAL A 209 -14.93 18.71 27.35
CA VAL A 209 -14.68 18.89 25.92
C VAL A 209 -15.29 20.21 25.46
N THR A 210 -14.51 20.94 24.66
CA THR A 210 -14.95 22.16 23.98
C THR A 210 -15.37 21.83 22.56
N PHE A 211 -16.60 22.19 22.21
CA PHE A 211 -17.18 22.02 20.88
C PHE A 211 -17.32 23.38 20.22
N THR A 212 -16.67 23.56 19.06
CA THR A 212 -16.82 24.76 18.24
C THR A 212 -17.77 24.45 17.10
N LEU A 213 -18.86 25.21 17.00
CA LEU A 213 -19.89 25.06 15.97
C LEU A 213 -19.53 25.87 14.71
N PHE A 214 -20.17 25.56 13.58
CA PHE A 214 -19.92 26.28 12.31
C PHE A 214 -20.34 27.75 12.32
N ASP A 215 -21.25 28.14 13.22
CA ASP A 215 -21.64 29.54 13.43
C ASP A 215 -20.64 30.31 14.31
N GLY A 216 -19.56 29.65 14.76
CA GLY A 216 -18.56 30.22 15.66
C GLY A 216 -18.94 30.18 17.13
N SER A 217 -20.14 29.70 17.48
CA SER A 217 -20.52 29.51 18.87
C SER A 217 -19.76 28.34 19.49
N VAL A 218 -19.49 28.44 20.79
CA VAL A 218 -18.72 27.44 21.54
C VAL A 218 -19.59 26.86 22.65
N ARG A 219 -19.53 25.55 22.81
CA ARG A 219 -20.20 24.81 23.89
C ARG A 219 -19.18 23.99 24.66
N HIS A 220 -19.28 24.00 25.99
CA HIS A 220 -18.41 23.24 26.87
C HIS A 220 -19.25 22.26 27.69
N GLY A 221 -18.71 21.06 27.91
CA GLY A 221 -19.37 20.07 28.76
C GLY A 221 -18.71 18.71 28.70
N ARG A 222 -19.21 17.80 29.53
CA ARG A 222 -18.80 16.39 29.56
C ARG A 222 -19.69 15.57 28.65
N ILE A 223 -19.13 14.64 27.90
CA ILE A 223 -19.92 13.77 27.01
C ILE A 223 -20.69 12.76 27.87
N THR A 224 -22.02 12.77 27.79
CA THR A 224 -22.89 11.80 28.48
C THR A 224 -23.44 10.73 27.55
N GLY A 225 -23.47 11.01 26.24
CA GLY A 225 -23.87 10.04 25.22
C GLY A 225 -23.51 10.51 23.82
N PHE A 226 -23.46 9.58 22.87
CA PHE A 226 -23.25 9.91 21.46
C PHE A 226 -23.92 8.88 20.56
N SER A 227 -24.26 9.31 19.35
CA SER A 227 -24.80 8.49 18.27
C SER A 227 -24.05 8.80 16.98
N PRO A 228 -24.36 8.13 15.86
CA PRO A 228 -23.79 8.48 14.55
C PRO A 228 -24.02 9.94 14.14
N TYR A 229 -25.07 10.59 14.65
CA TYR A 229 -25.48 11.93 14.20
C TYR A 229 -25.42 13.01 15.27
N ALA A 230 -25.42 12.64 16.55
CA ALA A 230 -25.50 13.59 17.66
C ALA A 230 -24.55 13.25 18.81
N ILE A 231 -24.17 14.27 19.58
CA ILE A 231 -23.38 14.16 20.80
C ILE A 231 -24.15 14.88 21.91
N THR A 232 -24.43 14.19 23.01
CA THR A 232 -25.08 14.77 24.19
C THR A 232 -24.01 15.12 25.21
N ILE A 233 -24.04 16.36 25.69
CA ILE A 233 -23.14 16.88 26.69
C ILE A 233 -23.90 17.36 27.91
N GLN A 234 -23.31 17.17 29.08
CA GLN A 234 -23.72 17.79 30.33
C GLN A 234 -22.89 19.05 30.56
N GLN A 235 -23.57 20.18 30.67
CA GLN A 235 -23.02 21.50 30.95
C GLN A 235 -22.67 21.64 32.44
N PRO A 236 -21.81 22.61 32.81
CA PRO A 236 -21.41 22.82 34.20
C PRO A 236 -22.56 23.23 35.13
N ASP A 237 -23.66 23.74 34.59
CA ASP A 237 -24.91 24.04 35.32
C ASP A 237 -25.77 22.79 35.58
N GLY A 238 -25.32 21.61 35.11
CA GLY A 238 -26.05 20.34 35.19
C GLY A 238 -27.06 20.14 34.06
N GLY A 239 -27.25 21.13 33.18
CA GLY A 239 -28.13 21.02 32.03
C GLY A 239 -27.58 20.06 30.97
N GLU A 240 -28.47 19.36 30.28
CA GLU A 240 -28.09 18.52 29.14
C GLU A 240 -28.35 19.25 27.83
N THR A 241 -27.42 19.16 26.90
CA THR A 241 -27.56 19.71 25.55
C THR A 241 -27.14 18.68 24.52
N THR A 242 -27.96 18.50 23.49
CA THR A 242 -27.65 17.62 22.37
C THR A 242 -27.17 18.43 21.18
N LEU A 243 -25.95 18.17 20.72
CA LEU A 243 -25.30 18.80 19.58
C LEU A 243 -25.38 17.89 18.36
N GLN A 244 -25.76 18.44 17.20
CA GLN A 244 -25.73 17.72 15.93
C GLN A 244 -24.31 17.73 15.36
N LYS A 245 -23.76 16.56 15.00
CA LYS A 245 -22.38 16.44 14.47
C LYS A 245 -22.16 17.27 13.20
N LEU A 246 -23.18 17.37 12.35
CA LEU A 246 -23.13 18.23 11.15
C LEU A 246 -23.01 19.73 11.47
N GLY A 247 -23.37 20.15 12.69
CA GLY A 247 -23.23 21.52 13.16
C GLY A 247 -21.88 21.81 13.85
N ILE A 248 -21.08 20.77 14.12
CA ILE A 248 -19.80 20.90 14.83
C ILE A 248 -18.67 21.05 13.81
N ALA A 249 -17.89 22.12 13.93
CA ALA A 249 -16.70 22.34 13.11
C ALA A 249 -15.53 21.48 13.61
N TYR A 250 -15.25 21.52 14.93
CA TYR A 250 -14.26 20.67 15.59
C TYR A 250 -14.50 20.65 17.10
N TYR A 251 -13.88 19.69 17.80
CA TYR A 251 -13.88 19.65 19.26
C TYR A 251 -12.50 19.25 19.81
N SER A 252 -12.20 19.71 21.02
CA SER A 252 -10.93 19.46 21.72
C SER A 252 -11.13 19.34 23.23
N VAL A 253 -10.27 18.56 23.88
CA VAL A 253 -10.27 18.42 25.34
C VAL A 253 -9.64 19.67 25.95
N ILE A 254 -10.27 20.22 26.99
CA ILE A 254 -9.74 21.36 27.74
C ILE A 254 -8.47 20.89 28.47
N GLY A 255 -7.33 21.54 28.18
CA GLY A 255 -6.04 21.25 28.82
C GLY A 255 -5.02 20.46 27.98
N ASN A 256 -5.31 20.15 26.72
CA ASN A 256 -4.38 19.43 25.82
C ASN A 256 -3.81 20.33 24.69
N GLN A 257 -3.58 21.62 24.97
CA GLN A 257 -2.86 22.53 24.07
C GLN A 257 -1.35 22.50 24.33
#